data_AF-A0A0Q3LV95-F1
#
_entry.id   AF-A0A0Q3LV95-F1
#
_cell.length_a   1.000
_cell.length_b   1.000
_cell.length_c   1.000
_cell.angle_alpha   90.00
_cell.angle_beta   90.00
_cell.angle_gamma   90.00
#
_symmetry.space_group_name_H-M   'P 1'
#
loop_
_entity.id
_entity.type
_entity.pdbx_description
1 polymer ?
#
loop_
_entity_poly.entity_id
_entity_poly.type
_entity_poly.pdbx_seq_one_letter_code
_entity_poly.pdbx_strand_id
1 'polypeptide(L)'
;MENISDDVIVGRCLAILKGIFGSSAVPQPKETVVSRWRADPWARGSYSYVAAGSSGNDYDLMAQPITPGPAIPGAPQPVPRLFFAGEHTIRNYPATVHGALLSGLREAGRIADQFLGAMYTLPRQPTPGVPPQQAAGM
;
A
#
# COMPACT_ATOMS: atom_id res chain seq x y z
N MET A 1 -15.86 6.08 -19.42
CA MET A 1 -17.21 5.65 -18.98
C MET A 1 -17.73 6.48 -17.82
N GLU A 2 -16.88 7.09 -16.97
CA GLU A 2 -17.36 7.78 -15.76
C GLU A 2 -18.31 8.97 -16.02
N ASN A 3 -18.13 9.69 -17.14
CA ASN A 3 -19.01 10.81 -17.55
C ASN A 3 -20.28 10.36 -18.32
N ILE A 4 -20.65 9.09 -18.23
CA ILE A 4 -21.83 8.51 -18.88
C ILE A 4 -22.76 7.99 -17.77
N SER A 5 -24.08 8.14 -17.92
CA SER A 5 -25.06 7.65 -16.95
C SER A 5 -25.10 6.12 -16.87
N ASP A 6 -25.56 5.59 -15.74
CA ASP A 6 -25.61 4.15 -15.48
C ASP A 6 -26.48 3.41 -16.51
N ASP A 7 -27.64 3.97 -16.89
CA ASP A 7 -28.56 3.36 -17.87
C ASP A 7 -27.90 3.10 -19.22
N VAL A 8 -27.07 4.03 -19.70
CA VAL A 8 -26.37 3.87 -20.99
C VAL A 8 -25.27 2.82 -20.88
N ILE A 9 -24.59 2.74 -19.74
CA ILE A 9 -23.56 1.73 -19.49
C ILE A 9 -24.19 0.34 -19.43
N VAL A 10 -25.26 0.18 -18.64
CA VAL A 10 -26.04 -1.05 -18.51
C VAL A 10 -26.64 -1.48 -19.86
N GLY A 11 -27.16 -0.53 -20.64
CA GLY A 11 -27.68 -0.79 -21.98
C GLY A 11 -26.62 -1.38 -22.92
N ARG A 12 -25.38 -0.88 -22.87
CA ARG A 12 -24.24 -1.44 -23.63
C ARG A 12 -23.90 -2.86 -23.17
N CYS A 13 -23.90 -3.12 -21.87
CA CYS A 13 -23.70 -4.48 -21.34
C CYS A 13 -24.76 -5.45 -21.84
N LEU A 14 -26.05 -5.08 -21.78
CA LEU A 14 -27.16 -5.90 -22.25
C LEU A 14 -27.07 -6.16 -23.76
N ALA A 15 -26.67 -5.17 -24.57
CA ALA A 15 -26.50 -5.35 -26.01
C ALA A 15 -25.42 -6.41 -26.32
N ILE A 16 -24.27 -6.35 -25.63
CA ILE A 16 -23.20 -7.36 -25.79
C ILE A 16 -23.69 -8.74 -25.36
N LEU A 17 -24.30 -8.85 -24.16
CA LEU A 17 -24.79 -10.12 -23.65
C LEU A 17 -25.86 -10.75 -24.57
N LYS A 18 -26.78 -9.95 -25.10
CA LYS A 18 -27.80 -10.42 -26.07
C LYS A 18 -27.18 -10.89 -27.38
N GLY A 19 -26.08 -10.29 -27.81
CA GLY A 19 -25.32 -10.74 -28.99
C GLY A 19 -24.67 -12.11 -28.79
N ILE A 20 -24.29 -12.45 -27.55
CA ILE A 20 -23.64 -13.73 -27.21
C ILE A 20 -24.68 -14.82 -26.89
N PHE A 21 -25.66 -14.50 -26.07
CA PHE A 21 -26.60 -15.47 -25.49
C PHE A 21 -27.99 -15.47 -26.16
N GLY A 22 -28.25 -14.55 -27.08
CA GLY A 22 -29.53 -14.37 -27.75
C GLY A 22 -30.45 -13.38 -27.02
N SER A 23 -31.22 -12.61 -27.80
CA SER A 23 -32.03 -11.48 -27.31
C SER A 23 -33.11 -11.86 -26.31
N SER A 24 -33.68 -13.05 -26.41
CA SER A 24 -34.73 -13.56 -25.50
C SER A 24 -34.16 -14.15 -24.21
N ALA A 25 -32.87 -14.52 -24.19
CA ALA A 25 -32.24 -15.18 -23.05
C ALA A 25 -31.72 -14.19 -21.97
N VAL A 26 -31.59 -12.91 -22.31
CA VAL A 26 -31.03 -11.88 -21.42
C VAL A 26 -32.12 -10.90 -20.99
N PRO A 27 -32.69 -11.06 -19.78
CA PRO A 27 -33.71 -10.15 -19.23
C PRO A 27 -33.09 -8.83 -18.74
N GLN A 28 -33.95 -7.90 -18.29
CA GLN A 28 -33.49 -6.70 -17.59
C GLN A 28 -32.93 -7.07 -16.20
N PRO A 29 -31.84 -6.43 -15.76
CA PRO A 29 -31.32 -6.63 -14.41
C PRO A 29 -32.27 -6.02 -13.39
N LYS A 30 -32.35 -6.65 -12.20
CA LYS A 30 -33.10 -6.09 -11.07
C LYS A 30 -32.32 -4.99 -10.35
N GLU A 31 -31.01 -5.18 -10.27
CA GLU A 31 -30.10 -4.30 -9.55
C GLU A 31 -28.87 -4.03 -10.40
N THR A 32 -28.37 -2.81 -10.33
CA THR A 32 -27.18 -2.37 -11.07
C THR A 32 -26.36 -1.41 -10.22
N VAL A 33 -25.05 -1.58 -10.23
CA VAL A 33 -24.10 -0.67 -9.58
C VAL A 33 -22.95 -0.42 -10.54
N VAL A 34 -22.59 0.85 -10.74
CA VAL A 34 -21.47 1.26 -11.59
C VAL A 34 -20.45 2.03 -10.74
N SER A 35 -19.24 1.49 -10.63
CA SER A 35 -18.15 2.17 -9.92
C SER A 35 -17.54 3.30 -10.77
N ARG A 36 -17.09 4.37 -10.11
CA ARG A 36 -16.40 5.52 -10.70
C ARG A 36 -15.21 5.92 -9.83
N TRP A 37 -14.21 5.05 -9.78
CA TRP A 37 -13.07 5.19 -8.86
C TRP A 37 -12.26 6.46 -9.07
N ARG A 38 -12.14 6.98 -10.30
CA ARG A 38 -11.41 8.23 -10.54
C ARG A 38 -12.17 9.44 -9.97
N ALA A 39 -13.49 9.45 -10.08
CA ALA A 39 -14.35 10.50 -9.53
C ALA A 39 -14.48 10.49 -8.00
N ASP A 40 -14.17 9.38 -7.34
CA ASP A 40 -14.32 9.24 -5.89
C ASP A 40 -13.45 10.29 -5.11
N PRO A 41 -14.07 11.10 -4.22
CA PRO A 41 -13.38 12.10 -3.41
C PRO A 41 -12.29 11.53 -2.46
N TRP A 42 -12.30 10.23 -2.17
CA TRP A 42 -11.42 9.60 -1.19
C TRP A 42 -10.41 8.62 -1.80
N ALA A 43 -10.60 8.23 -3.07
CA ALA A 43 -9.68 7.34 -3.77
C ALA A 43 -8.92 8.02 -4.93
N ARG A 44 -9.56 8.88 -5.72
CA ARG A 44 -9.00 9.50 -6.94
C ARG A 44 -8.45 8.52 -7.98
N GLY A 45 -8.80 7.24 -7.92
CA GLY A 45 -8.28 6.20 -8.80
C GLY A 45 -8.49 4.82 -8.21
N SER A 46 -8.04 3.79 -8.93
CA SER A 46 -8.14 2.41 -8.48
C SER A 46 -6.94 1.99 -7.63
N TYR A 47 -5.73 2.10 -8.18
CA TYR A 47 -4.48 1.67 -7.56
C TYR A 47 -3.28 2.21 -8.35
N SER A 48 -2.09 2.14 -7.75
CA SER A 48 -0.82 2.53 -8.35
C SER A 48 -0.39 1.61 -9.51
N TYR A 49 0.48 2.14 -10.36
CA TYR A 49 1.20 1.38 -11.39
C TYR A 49 2.56 2.05 -11.66
N VAL A 50 3.54 1.31 -12.17
CA VAL A 50 4.83 1.89 -12.57
C VAL A 50 4.65 2.58 -13.92
N ALA A 51 4.52 3.91 -13.91
CA ALA A 51 4.43 4.70 -15.13
C ALA A 51 5.77 4.71 -15.90
N ALA A 52 5.73 5.02 -17.19
CA ALA A 52 6.95 5.26 -17.95
C ALA A 52 7.74 6.43 -17.34
N GLY A 53 9.04 6.22 -17.09
CA GLY A 53 9.89 7.17 -16.38
C GLY A 53 9.88 7.04 -14.85
N SER A 54 9.00 6.21 -14.28
CA SER A 54 9.00 5.79 -12.88
C SER A 54 9.72 4.45 -12.72
N SER A 55 10.02 4.05 -11.49
CA SER A 55 10.60 2.75 -11.17
C SER A 55 10.09 2.18 -9.87
N GLY A 56 10.42 0.92 -9.58
CA GLY A 56 10.15 0.31 -8.27
C GLY A 56 10.74 1.09 -7.09
N ASN A 57 11.81 1.88 -7.32
CA ASN A 57 12.42 2.72 -6.29
C ASN A 57 11.48 3.82 -5.80
N ASP A 58 10.52 4.27 -6.63
CA ASP A 58 9.58 5.32 -6.21
C ASP A 58 8.65 4.83 -5.10
N TYR A 59 8.31 3.54 -5.06
CA TYR A 59 7.59 2.95 -3.92
C TYR A 59 8.42 2.96 -2.64
N ASP A 60 9.72 2.71 -2.75
CA ASP A 60 10.64 2.75 -1.61
C ASP A 60 10.80 4.18 -1.09
N LEU A 61 10.82 5.18 -1.99
CA LEU A 61 10.80 6.61 -1.66
C LEU A 61 9.49 7.01 -0.96
N MET A 62 8.34 6.57 -1.48
CA MET A 62 7.03 6.81 -0.85
C MET A 62 6.91 6.19 0.54
N ALA A 63 7.68 5.13 0.83
CA ALA A 63 7.72 4.50 2.15
C ALA A 63 8.66 5.21 3.15
N GLN A 64 9.43 6.22 2.74
CA GLN A 64 10.35 6.93 3.64
C GLN A 64 9.60 7.86 4.59
N PRO A 65 9.89 7.82 5.91
CA PRO A 65 9.27 8.75 6.84
C PRO A 65 9.88 10.15 6.70
N ILE A 66 9.10 11.19 7.05
CA ILE A 66 9.57 12.57 7.10
C ILE A 66 9.97 12.93 8.52
N THR A 67 11.18 13.48 8.62
CA THR A 67 11.71 14.09 9.84
C THR A 67 11.62 15.61 9.70
N PRO A 68 10.93 16.31 10.61
CA PRO A 68 10.86 17.77 10.55
C PRO A 68 12.24 18.39 10.80
N GLY A 69 12.40 19.68 10.47
CA GLY A 69 13.56 20.45 10.91
C GLY A 69 13.56 20.66 12.43
N PRO A 70 14.73 21.00 13.02
CA PRO A 70 14.79 21.33 14.44
C PRO A 70 13.95 22.57 14.75
N ALA A 71 13.19 22.52 15.84
CA ALA A 71 12.34 23.64 16.26
C ALA A 71 13.15 24.88 16.69
N ILE A 72 14.37 24.67 17.16
CA ILE A 72 15.31 25.71 17.62
C ILE A 72 16.62 25.54 16.83
N PRO A 73 17.18 26.61 16.24
CA PRO A 73 18.48 26.54 15.58
C PRO A 73 19.57 25.99 16.51
N GLY A 74 20.32 24.99 16.02
CA GLY A 74 21.37 24.34 16.79
C GLY A 74 20.89 23.23 17.74
N ALA A 75 19.58 22.97 17.84
CA ALA A 75 19.08 21.81 18.57
C ALA A 75 19.46 20.50 17.85
N PRO A 76 19.51 19.36 18.58
CA PRO A 76 19.73 18.06 17.97
C PRO A 76 18.68 17.73 16.90
N GLN A 77 19.06 16.86 15.97
CA GLN A 77 18.16 16.35 14.96
C GLN A 77 16.92 15.71 15.62
N PRO A 78 15.69 16.12 15.27
CA PRO A 78 14.49 15.52 15.83
C PRO A 78 14.25 14.12 15.26
N VAL A 79 13.34 13.39 15.91
CA VAL A 79 12.90 12.07 15.44
C VAL A 79 11.88 12.18 14.28
N PRO A 80 11.76 11.16 13.41
CA PRO A 80 10.74 11.13 12.37
C PRO A 80 9.32 11.27 12.93
N ARG A 81 8.45 11.98 12.21
CA ARG A 81 7.08 12.31 12.68
C ARG A 81 5.96 11.91 11.73
N LEU A 82 6.21 11.89 10.43
CA LEU A 82 5.21 11.50 9.44
C LEU A 82 5.67 10.21 8.78
N PHE A 83 4.84 9.18 8.87
CA PHE A 83 5.11 7.84 8.34
C PHE A 83 4.06 7.51 7.27
N PHE A 84 4.44 6.72 6.27
CA PHE A 84 3.58 6.38 5.14
C PHE A 84 3.44 4.87 4.98
N ALA A 85 2.18 4.44 4.96
CA ALA A 85 1.75 3.07 4.66
C ALA A 85 0.68 3.10 3.56
N GLY A 86 0.26 1.93 3.10
CA GLY A 86 -0.72 1.76 2.03
C GLY A 86 -0.14 1.05 0.81
N GLU A 87 -1.00 0.75 -0.17
CA GLU A 87 -0.62 -0.05 -1.35
C GLU A 87 0.52 0.58 -2.15
N HIS A 88 0.53 1.91 -2.25
CA HIS A 88 1.50 2.69 -3.03
C HIS A 88 2.85 2.87 -2.32
N THR A 89 3.13 2.11 -1.26
CA THR A 89 4.35 2.23 -0.44
C THR A 89 5.11 0.91 -0.31
N ILE A 90 4.76 -0.14 -1.07
CA ILE A 90 5.42 -1.45 -0.98
C ILE A 90 5.81 -1.97 -2.37
N ARG A 91 7.11 -1.94 -2.64
CA ARG A 91 7.68 -2.25 -3.96
C ARG A 91 7.34 -3.63 -4.50
N ASN A 92 7.34 -4.65 -3.63
CA ASN A 92 7.20 -6.05 -4.07
C ASN A 92 5.75 -6.49 -4.22
N TYR A 93 4.80 -5.75 -3.64
CA TYR A 93 3.38 -6.11 -3.63
C TYR A 93 2.45 -4.89 -3.83
N PRO A 94 2.72 -3.97 -4.78
CA PRO A 94 1.88 -2.79 -4.98
C PRO A 94 0.49 -3.19 -5.50
N ALA A 95 -0.47 -2.27 -5.46
CA ALA A 95 -1.82 -2.44 -6.03
C ALA A 95 -2.62 -3.65 -5.48
N THR A 96 -2.26 -4.16 -4.30
CA THR A 96 -2.90 -5.33 -3.68
C THR A 96 -3.31 -5.07 -2.24
N VAL A 97 -4.34 -5.79 -1.78
CA VAL A 97 -4.80 -5.76 -0.37
C VAL A 97 -3.70 -6.28 0.56
N HIS A 98 -3.04 -7.39 0.21
CA HIS A 98 -1.96 -7.93 1.04
C HIS A 98 -0.73 -7.01 1.06
N GLY A 99 -0.46 -6.26 -0.01
CA GLY A 99 0.54 -5.19 0.00
C GLY A 99 0.22 -4.11 1.02
N ALA A 100 -1.02 -3.59 0.99
CA ALA A 100 -1.49 -2.60 1.97
C ALA A 100 -1.43 -3.13 3.41
N LEU A 101 -1.77 -4.40 3.64
CA LEU A 101 -1.64 -5.07 4.93
C LEU A 101 -0.17 -5.08 5.40
N LEU A 102 0.74 -5.57 4.56
CA LEU A 102 2.16 -5.69 4.89
C LEU A 102 2.83 -4.33 5.11
N SER A 103 2.47 -3.29 4.35
CA SER A 103 2.97 -1.93 4.60
C SER A 103 2.46 -1.35 5.90
N GLY A 104 1.22 -1.68 6.32
CA GLY A 104 0.71 -1.37 7.65
C GLY A 104 1.53 -2.01 8.77
N LEU A 105 1.83 -3.31 8.66
CA LEU A 105 2.68 -4.02 9.63
C LEU A 105 4.10 -3.42 9.69
N ARG A 106 4.66 -3.06 8.53
CA ARG A 106 5.98 -2.42 8.43
C ARG A 106 6.04 -1.10 9.19
N GLU A 107 5.10 -0.18 8.95
CA GLU A 107 5.11 1.11 9.64
C GLU A 107 4.76 0.96 11.12
N ALA A 108 3.89 0.03 11.50
CA ALA A 108 3.60 -0.25 12.90
C ALA A 108 4.86 -0.66 13.67
N GLY A 109 5.67 -1.57 13.11
CA GLY A 109 6.96 -1.97 13.68
C GLY A 109 7.95 -0.79 13.75
N ARG A 110 8.11 -0.05 12.65
CA ARG A 110 9.02 1.11 12.59
C ARG A 110 8.66 2.20 13.60
N ILE A 111 7.37 2.50 13.76
CA ILE A 111 6.89 3.48 14.75
C ILE A 111 7.14 2.95 16.17
N ALA A 112 6.85 1.68 16.44
CA ALA A 112 7.11 1.08 17.75
C ALA A 112 8.60 1.14 18.11
N ASP A 113 9.49 0.74 17.20
CA ASP A 113 10.94 0.80 17.41
C ASP A 113 11.42 2.22 17.71
N GLN A 114 10.88 3.22 16.99
CA GLN A 114 11.27 4.62 17.14
C GLN A 114 10.82 5.25 18.47
N PHE A 115 9.62 4.90 18.96
CA PHE A 115 9.01 5.57 20.12
C PHE A 115 8.99 4.74 21.40
N LEU A 116 9.12 3.41 21.31
CA LEU A 116 9.16 2.48 22.44
C LEU A 116 10.56 1.89 22.66
N GLY A 117 11.44 2.00 21.65
CA GLY A 117 12.77 1.42 21.65
C GLY A 117 12.79 -0.05 21.22
N ALA A 118 13.86 -0.47 20.56
CA ALA A 118 14.04 -1.82 20.01
C ALA A 118 14.99 -2.66 20.87
N MET A 119 14.57 -3.09 22.06
CA MET A 119 15.43 -3.83 23.01
C MET A 119 15.99 -5.15 22.46
N TYR A 120 15.30 -5.76 21.49
CA TYR A 120 15.73 -6.97 20.80
C TYR A 120 16.98 -6.77 19.92
N THR A 121 17.44 -5.53 19.73
CA THR A 121 18.67 -5.20 18.99
C THR A 121 19.92 -5.25 19.88
N LEU A 122 19.77 -5.36 21.20
CA LEU A 122 20.89 -5.48 22.11
C LEU A 122 21.63 -6.81 21.88
N PRO A 123 22.98 -6.83 21.98
CA PRO A 123 23.73 -8.08 21.97
C PRO A 123 23.25 -9.00 23.09
N ARG A 124 23.00 -10.28 22.77
CA ARG A 124 22.78 -11.27 23.83
C ARG A 124 24.01 -11.29 24.73
N GLN A 125 23.81 -11.02 26.02
CA GLN A 125 24.87 -11.28 27.00
C GLN A 125 25.21 -12.78 26.93
N PRO A 126 26.51 -13.15 26.94
CA PRO A 126 26.90 -14.54 27.03
C PRO A 126 26.29 -15.13 28.32
N THR A 127 25.57 -16.24 28.19
CA THR A 127 25.09 -16.99 29.36
C THR A 127 26.31 -17.39 30.21
N PRO A 128 26.37 -17.01 31.50
CA PRO A 128 27.45 -17.42 32.37
C PRO A 128 27.58 -18.95 32.35
N GLY A 129 28.76 -19.46 31.96
CA GLY A 129 29.06 -20.88 31.93
C GLY A 129 28.87 -21.61 30.59
N VAL A 130 28.45 -20.94 29.52
CA VAL A 130 28.41 -21.54 28.17
C VAL A 130 29.64 -21.08 27.37
N PRO A 131 30.57 -21.98 27.01
CA PRO A 131 31.72 -21.60 26.19
C PRO A 131 31.26 -21.15 24.79
N PRO A 132 31.94 -20.15 24.18
CA PRO A 132 31.56 -19.65 22.86
C PRO A 132 31.65 -20.78 21.83
N GLN A 133 30.53 -21.09 21.17
CA GLN A 133 30.55 -21.94 19.98
C GLN A 133 31.30 -21.19 18.89
N GLN A 134 32.41 -21.77 18.43
CA GLN A 134 33.14 -21.28 17.26
C GLN A 134 32.16 -21.17 16.09
N ALA A 135 32.07 -19.98 15.49
CA ALA A 135 31.37 -19.81 14.24
C ALA A 135 32.05 -20.69 13.19
N ALA A 136 31.35 -21.73 12.74
CA ALA A 136 31.77 -22.51 11.58
C ALA A 136 31.69 -21.59 10.36
N GLY A 137 32.84 -21.23 9.81
CA GLY A 137 32.93 -20.48 8.57
C GLY A 137 32.39 -21.31 7.40
N MET A 138 31.61 -20.65 6.55
CA MET A 138 31.46 -20.94 5.13
C MET A 138 31.66 -19.63 4.37
#